data_AF-A0A349TCB6-F1
#
_entry.id   AF-A0A349TCB6-F1
#
_cell.length_a   1.000
_cell.length_b   1.000
_cell.length_c   1.000
_cell.angle_alpha   90.00
_cell.angle_beta   90.00
_cell.angle_gamma   90.00
#
_symmetry.space_group_name_H-M   'P 1'
#
loop_
_entity.id
_entity.type
_entity.pdbx_description
1 polymer ?
#
loop_
_entity_poly.entity_id
_entity_poly.type
_entity_poly.pdbx_seq_one_letter_code
_entity_poly.pdbx_strand_id
1 'polypeptide(L)'
;SEGELLAAKEHVEAQGIDVLGPTHHGIFKSIYFFDPNGHRVELAADIGTDDQYAELKRVAPLMLDEWSETKKAPRHADWLHEIARKEHGLD
;
A
#
# COMPACT_ATOMS: atom_id res chain seq x y z
N SER A 1 9.02 7.30 -6.28
CA SER A 1 8.32 6.75 -7.46
C SER A 1 8.39 5.23 -7.46
N GLU A 2 7.57 4.52 -8.25
CA GLU A 2 7.62 3.05 -8.34
C GLU A 2 9.01 2.56 -8.78
N GLY A 3 9.64 3.23 -9.75
CA GLY A 3 10.99 2.86 -10.20
C GLY A 3 12.05 2.96 -9.09
N GLU A 4 11.98 4.00 -8.26
CA GLU A 4 12.89 4.14 -7.11
C GLU A 4 12.62 3.08 -6.03
N LEU A 5 11.37 2.65 -5.87
CA LEU A 5 11.03 1.55 -4.96
C LEU A 5 11.67 0.22 -5.41
N LEU A 6 11.63 -0.07 -6.72
CA LEU A 6 12.27 -1.26 -7.29
C LEU A 6 13.79 -1.17 -7.21
N ALA A 7 14.38 -0.01 -7.47
CA ALA A 7 15.82 0.21 -7.30
C ALA A 7 16.25 0.03 -5.82
N ALA A 8 15.45 0.52 -4.87
CA ALA A 8 15.69 0.31 -3.45
C ALA A 8 15.58 -1.17 -3.06
N LYS A 9 14.62 -1.90 -3.63
CA LYS A 9 14.49 -3.35 -3.45
C LYS A 9 15.78 -4.07 -3.86
N GLU A 10 16.24 -3.85 -5.09
CA GLU A 10 17.47 -4.46 -5.60
C GLU A 10 18.69 -4.11 -4.74
N HIS A 11 18.78 -2.86 -4.29
CA HIS A 11 19.86 -2.41 -3.42
C HIS A 11 19.88 -3.16 -2.07
N VAL A 12 18.71 -3.34 -1.44
CA VAL A 12 18.58 -4.05 -0.16
C VAL A 12 18.86 -5.54 -0.34
N GLU A 13 18.33 -6.17 -1.39
CA GLU A 13 18.60 -7.58 -1.73
C GLU A 13 20.11 -7.82 -1.96
N ALA A 14 20.81 -6.87 -2.60
CA ALA A 14 22.26 -6.95 -2.80
C ALA A 14 23.09 -6.91 -1.49
N GLN A 15 22.50 -6.48 -0.37
CA GLN A 15 23.12 -6.57 0.96
C GLN A 15 22.89 -7.94 1.64
N GLY A 16 22.25 -8.89 0.97
CA GLY A 16 21.91 -10.19 1.52
C GLY A 16 20.70 -10.17 2.47
N ILE A 17 19.83 -9.17 2.34
CA ILE A 17 18.59 -9.05 3.11
C ILE A 17 17.43 -9.53 2.25
N ASP A 18 16.62 -10.45 2.79
CA ASP A 18 15.42 -10.91 2.10
C ASP A 18 14.35 -9.81 2.07
N VAL A 19 13.79 -9.54 0.88
CA VAL A 19 12.77 -8.51 0.67
C VAL A 19 11.49 -9.10 0.09
N LEU A 20 10.36 -8.82 0.75
CA LEU A 20 9.02 -9.14 0.28
C LEU A 20 8.47 -8.00 -0.60
N GLY A 21 7.89 -8.34 -1.75
CA GLY A 21 7.18 -7.39 -2.63
C GLY A 21 7.79 -7.24 -4.03
N PRO A 22 7.33 -6.25 -4.82
CA PRO A 22 6.38 -5.21 -4.44
C PRO A 22 4.97 -5.73 -4.19
N THR A 23 4.30 -5.21 -3.15
CA THR A 23 2.88 -5.45 -2.86
C THR A 23 2.07 -4.27 -3.35
N HIS A 24 0.97 -4.51 -4.08
CA HIS A 24 0.08 -3.48 -4.60
C HIS A 24 -1.08 -3.20 -3.63
N HIS A 25 -1.23 -1.94 -3.18
CA HIS A 25 -2.26 -1.53 -2.21
C HIS A 25 -3.34 -0.60 -2.79
N GLY A 26 -3.42 -0.51 -4.12
CA GLY A 26 -4.39 0.31 -4.84
C GLY A 26 -3.75 1.62 -5.31
N ILE A 27 -3.40 2.48 -4.37
CA ILE A 27 -2.81 3.82 -4.61
C ILE A 27 -1.32 3.92 -4.27
N PHE A 28 -0.71 2.86 -3.73
CA PHE A 28 0.73 2.78 -3.50
C PHE A 28 1.21 1.34 -3.67
N LYS A 29 2.50 1.18 -3.95
CA LYS A 29 3.22 -0.10 -3.89
C LYS A 29 4.23 -0.06 -2.76
N SER A 30 4.55 -1.22 -2.19
CA SER A 30 5.49 -1.30 -1.08
C SER A 30 6.37 -2.54 -1.12
N ILE A 31 7.54 -2.46 -0.50
CA ILE A 31 8.40 -3.59 -0.18
C ILE A 31 8.60 -3.68 1.33
N TYR A 32 8.80 -4.89 1.86
CA TYR A 32 8.99 -5.14 3.28
C TYR A 32 10.24 -5.98 3.52
N PHE A 33 11.01 -5.62 4.54
CA PHE A 33 12.20 -6.38 4.96
C PHE A 33 12.48 -6.14 6.44
N PHE A 34 13.40 -6.91 7.02
CA PHE A 34 13.86 -6.70 8.39
C PHE A 34 15.15 -5.87 8.39
N ASP A 35 15.23 -4.85 9.23
CA ASP A 35 16.48 -4.14 9.49
C ASP A 35 17.45 -5.02 10.32
N PRO A 36 18.73 -4.63 10.45
CA PRO A 36 19.70 -5.39 11.26
C PRO A 36 19.33 -5.54 12.74
N ASN A 37 18.41 -4.73 13.27
CA ASN A 37 17.91 -4.83 14.64
C ASN A 37 16.67 -5.73 14.77
N GLY A 38 16.17 -6.27 13.65
CA GLY A 38 14.98 -7.13 13.61
C GLY A 38 13.66 -6.36 13.53
N HIS A 39 13.66 -5.05 13.24
CA HIS A 39 12.44 -4.29 12.98
C HIS A 39 11.95 -4.52 11.55
N ARG A 40 10.65 -4.75 11.39
CA ARG A 40 10.04 -4.80 10.06
C ARG A 40 9.90 -3.39 9.50
N VAL A 41 10.56 -3.13 8.38
CA VAL A 41 10.51 -1.87 7.65
C VAL A 41 9.63 -2.04 6.42
N GLU A 42 8.90 -0.98 6.08
CA GLU A 42 8.19 -0.82 4.82
C GLU A 42 8.77 0.39 4.08
N LEU A 43 9.14 0.18 2.81
CA LEU A 43 9.30 1.29 1.88
C LEU A 43 8.10 1.29 0.95
N ALA A 44 7.49 2.47 0.75
CA ALA A 44 6.31 2.62 -0.08
C ALA A 44 6.50 3.75 -1.10
N ALA A 45 5.92 3.56 -2.27
CA ALA A 45 5.84 4.57 -3.31
C ALA A 45 4.39 4.74 -3.76
N ASP A 46 3.92 5.98 -3.68
CA ASP A 46 2.63 6.40 -4.22
C ASP A 46 2.59 6.21 -5.74
N ILE A 47 1.50 5.60 -6.21
CA ILE A 47 1.18 5.35 -7.62
C ILE A 47 -0.25 5.74 -7.99
N GLY A 48 -1.01 6.30 -7.04
CA GLY A 48 -2.41 6.66 -7.23
C GLY A 48 -2.57 7.82 -8.22
N THR A 49 -3.76 7.90 -8.83
CA THR A 49 -4.15 9.03 -9.67
C THR A 49 -4.74 10.17 -8.84
N ASP A 50 -4.72 11.39 -9.38
CA ASP A 50 -5.35 12.55 -8.73
C ASP A 50 -6.83 12.31 -8.40
N ASP A 51 -7.57 11.62 -9.29
CA ASP A 51 -8.98 11.27 -9.08
C ASP A 51 -9.16 10.28 -7.93
N GLN A 52 -8.27 9.28 -7.80
CA GLN A 52 -8.28 8.34 -6.69
C GLN A 52 -8.03 9.06 -5.37
N TYR A 53 -7.05 9.97 -5.32
CA TYR A 53 -6.78 10.76 -4.12
C TYR A 53 -7.90 11.74 -3.79
N ALA A 54 -8.54 12.34 -4.80
CA ALA A 54 -9.70 13.20 -4.61
C ALA A 54 -10.88 12.42 -4.02
N GLU A 55 -11.16 11.22 -4.52
CA GLU A 55 -12.21 10.36 -3.99
C GLU A 55 -11.91 9.91 -2.55
N LEU A 56 -10.67 9.50 -2.26
CA LEU A 56 -10.25 9.15 -0.89
C LEU A 56 -10.42 10.32 0.08
N LYS A 57 -10.05 11.53 -0.35
CA LYS A 57 -10.27 12.75 0.44
C LYS A 57 -11.76 13.02 0.68
N ARG A 58 -12.60 12.77 -0.33
CA ARG A 58 -14.06 12.94 -0.23
C ARG A 58 -14.69 11.95 0.77
N VAL A 59 -14.26 10.68 0.75
CA VAL A 59 -14.83 9.64 1.64
C VAL A 59 -14.19 9.59 3.02
N ALA A 60 -12.99 10.14 3.22
CA ALA A 60 -12.29 10.16 4.50
C ALA A 60 -13.15 10.59 5.71
N PRO A 61 -13.89 11.72 5.69
CA PRO A 61 -14.75 12.08 6.82
C PRO A 61 -15.87 11.07 7.06
N LEU A 62 -16.48 10.53 6.00
CA LEU A 62 -17.56 9.52 6.11
C LEU A 62 -17.04 8.24 6.75
N MET A 63 -15.84 7.80 6.35
CA MET A 63 -15.17 6.64 6.95
C MET A 63 -14.88 6.84 8.43
N LEU A 64 -14.40 8.04 8.81
CA LEU A 64 -14.13 8.37 10.21
C LEU A 64 -15.42 8.38 11.04
N ASP A 65 -16.50 8.96 10.52
CA ASP A 65 -17.79 9.01 11.20
C ASP A 65 -18.33 7.57 11.42
N GLU A 66 -18.37 6.74 10.38
CA GLU A 66 -18.79 5.33 10.49
C GLU A 66 -17.93 4.55 11.50
N TRP A 67 -16.61 4.68 11.42
CA TRP A 67 -15.71 4.01 12.35
C TRP A 67 -15.91 4.51 13.78
N SER A 68 -16.21 5.80 13.97
CA SER A 68 -16.39 6.39 15.29
C SER A 68 -17.54 5.74 16.06
N GLU A 69 -18.60 5.34 15.36
CA GLU A 69 -19.77 4.68 15.92
C GLU A 69 -19.61 3.16 16.00
N THR A 70 -19.12 2.55 14.92
CA THR A 70 -19.13 1.08 14.75
C THR A 70 -17.87 0.40 15.30
N LYS A 71 -16.75 1.12 15.37
CA LYS A 71 -15.39 0.59 15.63
C LYS A 71 -14.98 -0.53 14.68
N LYS A 72 -15.59 -0.60 13.49
CA LYS A 72 -15.27 -1.56 12.44
C LYS A 72 -14.63 -0.85 11.26
N ALA A 73 -13.86 -1.59 10.47
CA ALA A 73 -13.26 -1.08 9.25
C ALA A 73 -14.37 -0.65 8.25
N PRO A 74 -14.45 0.63 7.87
CA PRO A 74 -15.41 1.12 6.88
C PRO A 74 -15.12 0.57 5.49
N ARG A 75 -16.15 0.48 4.65
CA ARG A 75 -16.06 -0.13 3.30
C ARG A 75 -16.10 0.86 2.13
N HIS A 76 -16.09 2.16 2.42
CA HIS A 76 -16.17 3.22 1.41
C HIS A 76 -15.03 3.20 0.36
N ALA A 77 -13.89 2.59 0.70
CA ALA A 77 -12.70 2.51 -0.16
C ALA A 77 -12.34 1.07 -0.58
N ASP A 78 -13.28 0.11 -0.51
CA ASP A 78 -13.04 -1.30 -0.85
C ASP A 78 -12.49 -1.49 -2.28
N TRP A 79 -12.84 -0.58 -3.18
CA TRP A 79 -12.37 -0.55 -4.58
C TRP A 79 -10.84 -0.49 -4.71
N LEU A 80 -10.11 0.06 -3.72
CA LEU A 80 -8.65 0.05 -3.71
C LEU A 80 -8.10 -1.38 -3.76
N HIS A 81 -8.69 -2.27 -2.98
CA HIS A 81 -8.27 -3.66 -2.88
C HIS A 81 -8.72 -4.48 -4.10
N GLU A 82 -9.80 -4.09 -4.77
CA GLU A 82 -10.23 -4.73 -6.03
C GLU A 82 -9.21 -4.51 -7.16
N ILE A 83 -8.64 -3.31 -7.25
CA ILE A 83 -7.59 -3.00 -8.23
C ILE A 83 -6.39 -3.93 -8.02
N ALA A 84 -5.93 -4.05 -6.76
CA ALA A 84 -4.83 -4.94 -6.41
C ALA A 84 -5.12 -6.41 -6.71
N ARG A 85 -6.33 -6.90 -6.36
CA ARG A 85 -6.74 -8.30 -6.62
C ARG A 85 -6.73 -8.64 -8.11
N LYS A 86 -7.25 -7.73 -8.95
CA LYS A 86 -7.28 -7.92 -10.41
C LYS A 86 -5.88 -8.02 -11.00
N GLU A 87 -4.93 -7.19 -10.57
CA GLU A 87 -3.54 -7.26 -11.04
C GLU A 87 -2.87 -8.59 -10.68
N HIS A 88 -3.24 -9.20 -9.55
CA HIS A 88 -2.74 -10.52 -9.14
C HIS A 88 -3.52 -11.71 -9.71
N GLY A 89 -4.52 -11.48 -10.58
CA GLY A 89 -5.31 -12.55 -11.20
C GLY A 89 -6.21 -13.32 -10.22
N LEU A 90 -6.61 -12.68 -9.12
CA LEU A 90 -7.50 -13.24 -8.10
C LEU A 90 -8.88 -12.59 -8.24
N ASP A 91 -9.71 -13.13 -9.14
CA ASP A 91 -11.13 -12.77 -9.30
C ASP A 91 -12.04 -13.68 -8.46
#